data_AF-A0A7C7LL64-F1
#
_entry.id   AF-A0A7C7LL64-F1
#
_cell.length_a   1.000
_cell.length_b   1.000
_cell.length_c   1.000
_cell.angle_alpha   90.00
_cell.angle_beta   90.00
_cell.angle_gamma   90.00
#
_symmetry.space_group_name_H-M   'P 1'
#
loop_
_entity.id
_entity.type
_entity.pdbx_description
1 polymer ?
#
loop_
_entity_poly.entity_id
_entity_poly.type
_entity_poly.pdbx_seq_one_letter_code
_entity_poly.pdbx_strand_id
1 'polypeptide(L)' 'MKADGTDKGLKGPQMNIAVISCSLHPLSRSYVMARHIIKEIESLGSTVQLHDLRHYNIELRDVNSGR' A
#
# COMPACT_ATOMS: atom_id res chain seq x y z
N MET A 1 -26.07 38.38 -8.86
CA MET A 1 -25.30 37.72 -7.79
C MET A 1 -24.81 36.40 -8.35
N LYS A 2 -23.50 36.17 -8.44
CA LYS A 2 -22.95 34.91 -8.96
C LYS A 2 -23.05 33.84 -7.87
N ALA A 3 -23.50 32.64 -8.26
CA ALA A 3 -23.40 31.47 -7.40
C ALA A 3 -21.91 31.09 -7.28
N ASP A 4 -21.31 31.37 -6.13
CA ASP A 4 -20.12 30.64 -5.66
C ASP A 4 -20.64 29.46 -4.86
N GLY A 5 -20.85 28.36 -5.56
CA GLY A 5 -21.08 27.04 -4.97
C GLY A 5 -19.88 26.19 -5.29
N THR A 6 -18.73 26.51 -4.69
CA THR A 6 -17.64 25.54 -4.60
C THR A 6 -18.13 24.36 -3.78
N ASP A 7 -18.62 23.33 -4.48
CA ASP A 7 -18.87 21.99 -3.95
C ASP A 7 -17.54 21.44 -3.40
N LYS A 8 -17.29 21.71 -2.12
CA LYS A 8 -16.25 21.01 -1.37
C LYS A 8 -16.83 19.65 -1.02
N GLY A 9 -16.90 18.78 -2.03
CA GLY A 9 -17.19 17.36 -1.85
C GLY A 9 -16.39 16.86 -0.65
N LEU A 10 -17.10 16.31 0.33
CA LEU A 10 -16.56 15.85 1.61
C LEU A 10 -15.30 15.00 1.37
N LYS A 11 -14.12 15.62 1.51
CA LYS A 11 -12.87 14.86 1.58
C LYS A 11 -12.97 14.03 2.86
N GLY A 12 -13.07 12.72 2.69
CA GLY A 12 -13.02 11.78 3.81
C GLY A 12 -11.75 11.97 4.64
N PRO A 13 -11.69 11.41 5.85
CA PRO A 13 -10.53 11.56 6.72
C PRO A 13 -9.26 11.08 6.01
N GLN A 14 -8.25 11.94 5.95
CA GLN A 14 -6.94 11.61 5.41
C GLN A 14 -6.24 10.63 6.36
N MET A 15 -6.02 9.40 5.89
CA MET A 15 -5.39 8.34 6.67
C MET A 15 -3.92 8.17 6.28
N ASN A 16 -3.12 7.67 7.23
CA ASN A 16 -1.76 7.18 6.98
C ASN A 16 -1.80 5.66 6.91
N ILE A 17 -1.48 5.09 5.75
CA ILE A 17 -1.61 3.65 5.48
C ILE A 17 -0.25 3.05 5.13
N ALA A 18 0.09 1.93 5.78
CA ALA A 18 1.23 1.10 5.37
C ALA A 18 0.72 -0.10 4.58
N VAL A 19 1.25 -0.31 3.38
CA VAL A 19 1.02 -1.52 2.58
C VAL A 19 2.28 -2.38 2.66
N ILE A 20 2.15 -3.63 3.11
CA ILE A 20 3.28 -4.54 3.28
C ILE A 20 3.18 -5.67 2.25
N SER A 21 4.17 -5.78 1.37
CA SER A 21 4.31 -6.91 0.45
C SER A 21 5.24 -7.95 1.05
N CYS A 22 4.68 -9.11 1.40
CA CYS A 22 5.39 -10.16 2.15
C CYS A 22 5.79 -11.39 1.32
N SER A 23 5.39 -11.47 0.04
CA SER A 23 5.88 -12.54 -0.83
C SER A 23 7.29 -12.22 -1.30
N LEU A 24 8.22 -13.14 -1.05
CA LEU A 24 9.61 -12.99 -1.50
C LEU A 24 9.85 -13.50 -2.93
N HIS A 25 8.81 -14.01 -3.59
CA HIS A 25 8.94 -14.49 -4.96
C HIS A 25 9.18 -13.32 -5.93
N PRO A 26 10.16 -13.40 -6.86
CA PRO A 26 10.46 -12.31 -7.80
C PRO A 26 9.24 -11.88 -8.63
N LEU A 27 8.41 -12.84 -9.05
CA LEU A 27 7.19 -12.63 -9.84
C LEU A 27 5.91 -12.61 -8.99
N SER A 28 5.98 -12.05 -7.79
CA SER A 28 4.82 -12.01 -6.88
C SER A 28 3.64 -11.22 -7.49
N ARG A 29 2.51 -11.90 -7.69
CA ARG A 29 1.24 -11.25 -8.07
C ARG A 29 0.69 -10.34 -6.97
N SER A 30 0.90 -10.70 -5.69
CA SER A 30 0.47 -9.85 -4.57
C SER A 30 1.29 -8.57 -4.47
N TYR A 31 2.56 -8.57 -4.89
CA TYR A 31 3.34 -7.34 -5.05
C TYR A 31 2.79 -6.44 -6.16
N VAL A 32 2.42 -7.01 -7.31
CA VAL A 32 1.78 -6.24 -8.40
C VAL A 32 0.49 -5.57 -7.90
N MET A 33 -0.34 -6.30 -7.16
CA MET A 33 -1.56 -5.76 -6.54
C MET A 33 -1.25 -4.69 -5.48
N ALA A 34 -0.25 -4.91 -4.63
CA ALA A 34 0.20 -3.91 -3.64
C ALA A 34 0.62 -2.59 -4.31
N ARG A 35 1.24 -2.63 -5.49
CA ARG A 35 1.54 -1.42 -6.25
C ARG A 35 0.31 -0.74 -6.85
N HIS A 36 -0.70 -1.52 -7.20
CA HIS A 36 -1.95 -0.97 -7.74
C HIS A 36 -2.71 -0.22 -6.64
N ILE A 37 -2.90 -0.85 -5.47
CA ILE A 37 -3.71 -0.29 -4.39
C ILE A 37 -3.12 0.99 -3.78
N ILE A 38 -1.80 1.17 -3.83
CA ILE A 38 -1.14 2.44 -3.44
C ILE A 38 -1.73 3.61 -4.23
N LYS A 39 -1.85 3.46 -5.55
CA LYS A 39 -2.36 4.52 -6.43
C LYS A 39 -3.82 4.85 -6.12
N GLU A 40 -4.60 3.83 -5.75
CA GLU A 40 -6.00 4.00 -5.33
C GLU A 40 -6.09 4.72 -3.98
N ILE A 41 -5.26 4.34 -3.01
CA ILE A 41 -5.22 4.99 -1.69
C ILE A 41 -4.81 6.47 -1.82
N GLU A 42 -3.81 6.77 -2.65
CA GLU A 42 -3.37 8.14 -2.94
C GLU A 42 -4.47 8.96 -3.64
N SER A 43 -5.18 8.37 -4.60
CA SER A 43 -6.27 9.06 -5.32
C SER A 43 -7.45 9.40 -4.43
N LEU A 44 -7.66 8.62 -3.36
CA LEU A 44 -8.64 8.90 -2.30
C LEU A 44 -8.13 9.96 -1.29
N GLY A 45 -6.93 10.50 -1.47
CA GLY A 45 -6.36 11.57 -0.67
C GLY A 45 -5.64 11.13 0.60
N SER A 46 -5.40 9.82 0.77
CA SER A 46 -4.64 9.29 1.90
C SER A 46 -3.15 9.21 1.59
N THR A 47 -2.33 9.27 2.63
CA THR A 47 -0.88 9.06 2.53
C THR A 47 -0.60 7.57 2.67
N VAL A 48 0.26 7.02 1.81
CA VAL A 48 0.58 5.60 1.83
C VAL A 48 2.07 5.35 1.60
N GLN A 49 2.58 4.30 2.24
CA GLN A 49 3.94 3.82 2.03
C GLN A 49 3.95 2.31 1.76
N LEU A 50 4.73 1.88 0.76
CA LEU A 50 4.97 0.48 0.46
C LEU A 50 6.22 -0.03 1.17
N HIS A 51 6.05 -1.11 1.91
CA HIS A 51 7.13 -1.89 2.49
C HIS A 51 7.21 -3.23 1.75
N ASP A 52 8.17 -3.34 0.83
CA ASP A 52 8.48 -4.60 0.13
C ASP A 52 9.53 -5.37 0.91
N LEU A 53 9.12 -6.49 1.53
CA LEU A 53 9.98 -7.28 2.42
C LEU A 53 11.21 -7.86 1.71
N ARG A 54 11.25 -7.89 0.37
CA ARG A 54 12.45 -8.28 -0.39
C ARG A 54 13.62 -7.32 -0.23
N HIS A 55 13.36 -6.08 0.17
CA HIS A 55 14.40 -5.07 0.43
C HIS A 55 14.87 -5.03 1.88
N TYR A 56 14.29 -5.87 2.74
CA TYR A 56 14.66 -5.96 4.14
C TYR A 56 15.56 -7.17 4.34
N ASN A 57 16.59 -7.01 5.16
CA ASN A 57 17.39 -8.15 5.61
C ASN A 57 16.57 -8.92 6.66
N ILE A 58 15.78 -9.90 6.23
CA ILE A 58 14.88 -10.68 7.09
C ILE A 58 15.43 -12.08 7.22
N GLU A 59 15.71 -12.49 8.45
CA GLU A 59 15.96 -13.88 8.78
C GLU A 59 14.64 -14.66 8.76
N LEU A 60 14.50 -15.57 7.80
CA LEU A 60 13.40 -16.53 7.80
C LEU A 60 13.83 -17.78 8.57
N ARG A 61 12.90 -18.31 9.38
CA ARG A 61 13.09 -19.64 9.94
C ARG A 61 13.14 -20.64 8.79
N ASP A 62 14.19 -21.46 8.75
CA ASP A 62 14.27 -22.54 7.80
C ASP A 62 13.14 -23.54 8.08
N VAL A 63 12.27 -23.73 7.10
CA VAL A 63 11.12 -24.66 7.23
C VAL A 63 11.59 -26.11 7.18
N ASN A 64 12.87 -26.35 6.85
CA ASN A 64 13.47 -27.67 6.74
C ASN A 64 14.39 -28.04 7.91
N SER A 65 14.52 -27.21 8.96
CA SER A 65 15.43 -27.49 10.09
C SER A 65 14.96 -28.63 11.02
N GLY A 66 14.09 -29.53 10.54
CA GLY A 66 13.48 -30.61 11.32
C GLY A 66 13.15 -31.86 10.50
N ARG A 67 13.85 -32.12 9.39
CA ARG A 67 13.79 -33.42 8.69
C ARG A 67 15.17 -34.02 8.53
#